data_AF-V4RJS9-F1
#
_entry.id   AF-V4RJS9-F1
#
_cell.length_a   1.000
_cell.length_b   1.000
_cell.length_c   1.000
_cell.angle_alpha   90.00
_cell.angle_beta   90.00
_cell.angle_gamma   90.00
#
_symmetry.space_group_name_H-M   'P 1'
#
loop_
_entity.id
_entity.type
_entity.pdbx_description
1 polymer ?
#
loop_
_entity_poly.entity_id
_entity_poly.type
_entity_poly.pdbx_seq_one_letter_code
_entity_poly.pdbx_strand_id
1 'polypeptide(L)' 'MSPREGLEEEPEFTGRGYRMADPAKGRQRHHAEHAIYVKSLDEAATLIDRGFSLWMVAKGKRASLISPQSLRIVRS' A
#
# COMPACT_ATOMS: atom_id res chain seq x y z
N MET A 1 10.63 -8.16 -8.30
CA MET A 1 10.39 -6.85 -8.92
C MET A 1 11.28 -5.86 -8.20
N SER A 2 12.16 -5.16 -8.92
CA SER A 2 12.93 -4.05 -8.35
C SER A 2 12.09 -2.78 -8.42
N PRO A 3 12.14 -1.88 -7.42
CA PRO A 3 11.55 -0.54 -7.52
C PRO A 3 12.11 0.17 -8.76
N ARG A 4 11.27 0.93 -9.48
CA ARG A 4 11.69 1.63 -10.70
C ARG A 4 12.54 2.84 -10.33
N GLU A 5 13.65 3.05 -11.03
CA GLU A 5 14.49 4.24 -10.86
C GLU A 5 13.71 5.52 -11.17
N GLY A 6 13.73 6.46 -10.22
CA GLY A 6 13.57 7.89 -10.49
C GLY A 6 12.17 8.50 -10.36
N LEU A 7 11.14 7.75 -9.96
CA LEU A 7 9.83 8.33 -9.68
C LEU A 7 9.45 8.15 -8.22
N GLU A 8 9.15 9.27 -7.57
CA GLU A 8 8.53 9.27 -6.26
C GLU A 8 7.14 8.65 -6.36
N GLU A 9 6.89 7.64 -5.54
CA GLU A 9 5.59 7.02 -5.39
C GLU A 9 5.00 7.43 -4.04
N GLU A 10 3.70 7.70 -4.04
CA GLU A 10 2.95 8.04 -2.83
C GLU A 10 1.92 6.95 -2.52
N PRO A 11 1.50 6.80 -1.24
CA PRO A 11 0.39 5.91 -0.89
C PRO A 11 -0.87 6.26 -1.68
N GLU A 12 -1.51 5.26 -2.30
CA GLU A 12 -2.73 5.45 -3.08
C GLU A 12 -3.89 5.87 -2.16
N PHE A 13 -4.19 7.17 -2.13
CA PHE A 13 -5.32 7.73 -1.41
C PHE A 13 -6.53 7.90 -2.33
N THR A 14 -7.66 7.34 -1.92
CA THR A 14 -8.93 7.38 -2.66
C THR A 14 -10.01 8.08 -1.84
N GLY A 15 -11.19 8.31 -2.42
CA GLY A 15 -12.35 8.78 -1.64
C GLY A 15 -12.74 7.87 -0.46
N ARG A 16 -12.28 6.61 -0.45
CA ARG A 16 -12.46 5.67 0.68
C ARG A 16 -11.33 5.72 1.70
N GLY A 17 -10.16 6.25 1.37
CA GLY A 17 -8.96 6.27 2.21
C GLY A 17 -7.74 5.70 1.49
N TYR A 18 -6.65 5.47 2.24
CA TYR A 18 -5.46 4.77 1.78
C TYR A 18 -5.77 3.30 1.53
N ARG A 19 -5.48 2.84 0.32
CA ARG A 19 -5.80 1.48 -0.10
C ARG A 19 -4.72 0.50 0.36
N MET A 20 -5.13 -0.61 0.96
CA MET A 20 -4.21 -1.68 1.39
C MET A 20 -4.72 -3.06 0.98
N ALA A 21 -3.84 -4.05 1.08
CA ALA A 21 -4.16 -5.46 0.83
C ALA A 21 -3.92 -6.32 2.07
N ASP A 22 -4.93 -7.11 2.42
CA ASP A 22 -4.95 -8.02 3.57
C ASP A 22 -4.18 -9.32 3.25
N PRO A 23 -3.15 -9.69 4.05
CA PRO A 23 -2.43 -10.95 3.85
C PRO A 23 -3.33 -12.19 4.00
N ALA A 24 -4.43 -12.12 4.75
CA ALA A 24 -5.37 -13.22 4.94
C ALA A 24 -6.07 -13.65 3.63
N LYS A 25 -6.07 -12.79 2.61
CA LYS A 25 -6.61 -13.09 1.26
C LYS A 25 -5.61 -13.82 0.37
N GLY A 26 -4.40 -14.10 0.87
CA GLY A 26 -3.40 -14.92 0.21
C GLY A 26 -3.03 -14.42 -1.20
N ARG A 27 -3.23 -15.27 -2.22
CA ARG A 27 -2.89 -14.96 -3.62
C ARG A 27 -3.82 -13.92 -4.25
N GLN A 28 -5.04 -13.78 -3.75
CA GLN A 28 -6.06 -12.89 -4.31
C GLN A 28 -6.06 -11.49 -3.66
N ARG A 29 -5.17 -11.23 -2.70
CA ARG A 29 -5.11 -9.95 -1.96
C ARG A 29 -5.02 -8.67 -2.81
N HIS A 30 -4.57 -8.80 -4.06
CA HIS A 30 -4.43 -7.69 -5.01
C HIS A 30 -5.72 -7.37 -5.78
N HIS A 31 -6.77 -8.20 -5.65
CA HIS A 31 -8.07 -7.95 -6.28
C HIS A 31 -8.76 -6.74 -5.64
N ALA A 32 -9.49 -5.97 -6.46
CA ALA A 32 -10.19 -4.76 -5.99
C ALA A 32 -11.26 -5.05 -4.94
N GLU A 33 -11.91 -6.21 -5.00
CA GLU A 33 -12.94 -6.67 -4.04
C GLU A 33 -12.39 -6.99 -2.64
N HIS A 34 -11.07 -7.18 -2.52
CA HIS A 34 -10.39 -7.47 -1.26
C HIS A 34 -9.61 -6.27 -0.72
N ALA A 35 -9.68 -5.13 -1.41
CA ALA A 35 -9.03 -3.91 -0.97
C ALA A 35 -9.69 -3.41 0.33
N ILE A 36 -8.86 -3.11 1.31
CA ILE A 36 -9.27 -2.42 2.53
C ILE A 36 -8.84 -0.95 2.44
N TYR A 37 -9.46 -0.10 3.25
CA TYR A 37 -9.22 1.33 3.26
C TYR A 37 -9.07 1.85 4.68
N VAL A 38 -8.02 2.63 4.93
CA VAL A 38 -7.77 3.32 6.21
C VAL A 38 -7.72 4.83 6.00
N LYS A 39 -8.02 5.61 7.03
CA LYS A 39 -8.18 7.07 6.90
C LYS A 39 -6.90 7.85 7.14
N SER A 40 -5.92 7.26 7.84
CA SER A 40 -4.67 7.92 8.17
C SER A 40 -3.44 7.07 7.83
N LEU A 41 -2.29 7.74 7.72
CA LEU A 41 -1.01 7.06 7.57
C LEU A 41 -0.60 6.31 8.85
N ASP A 42 -1.06 6.73 10.03
CA ASP A 42 -0.82 6.00 11.28
C ASP A 42 -1.56 4.66 11.33
N GLU A 43 -2.81 4.62 10.86
CA GLU A 43 -3.55 3.38 10.69
C GLU A 43 -2.88 2.49 9.65
N ALA A 44 -2.44 3.05 8.52
CA ALA A 44 -1.72 2.32 7.50
C ALA A 44 -0.40 1.73 8.05
N ALA A 45 0.37 2.51 8.80
CA ALA A 45 1.59 2.08 9.47
C ALA A 45 1.33 0.90 10.41
N THR A 46 0.28 1.00 11.24
CA THR A 46 -0.14 -0.07 12.15
C THR A 46 -0.48 -1.36 11.41
N LEU A 47 -1.11 -1.27 10.23
CA LEU A 47 -1.43 -2.43 9.41
C LEU A 47 -0.21 -2.98 8.67
N ILE A 48 0.72 -2.13 8.22
CA ILE A 48 1.98 -2.57 7.62
C ILE A 48 2.77 -3.42 8.63
N ASP A 49 2.85 -2.99 9.89
CA ASP A 49 3.48 -3.77 10.97
C ASP A 49 2.80 -5.14 11.20
N ARG A 50 1.51 -5.25 10.87
CA ARG A 50 0.74 -6.51 10.91
C ARG A 50 0.83 -7.34 9.62
N GLY A 51 1.64 -6.91 8.65
CA GLY A 51 1.87 -7.63 7.39
C GLY A 51 0.95 -7.23 6.24
N PHE A 52 0.22 -6.12 6.35
CA PHE A 52 -0.57 -5.60 5.23
C PHE A 52 0.33 -4.93 4.19
N SER A 53 0.00 -5.13 2.92
CA SER A 53 0.70 -4.49 1.81
C SER A 53 0.03 -3.15 1.45
N LEU A 54 0.82 -2.15 1.06
CA LEU A 54 0.33 -0.82 0.72
C LEU A 54 0.29 -0.63 -0.79
N TRP A 55 -0.77 -0.02 -1.31
CA TRP A 55 -0.78 0.41 -2.71
C TRP A 55 -0.05 1.74 -2.83
N MET A 56 0.91 1.82 -3.74
CA MET A 56 1.69 3.01 -4.05
C MET A 56 1.47 3.41 -5.51
N VAL A 57 1.45 4.72 -5.79
CA VAL A 57 1.17 5.24 -7.12
C VAL A 57 2.10 6.41 -7.46
N ALA A 58 2.61 6.42 -8.69
CA ALA A 58 3.28 7.58 -9.28
C ALA A 58 2.32 8.32 -10.21
N LYS A 59 2.51 9.63 -10.35
CA LYS A 59 1.72 10.46 -11.27
C LYS A 59 1.69 9.88 -12.69
N GLY A 60 0.48 9.67 -13.22
CA GLY A 60 0.27 9.14 -14.57
C GLY A 60 0.59 7.65 -14.73
N LYS A 61 0.75 6.90 -13.64
CA LYS A 61 1.01 5.46 -13.66
C LYS A 61 -0.09 4.68 -12.93
N ARG A 62 -0.17 3.38 -13.21
CA ARG A 62 -1.01 2.45 -12.45
C ARG A 62 -0.37 2.18 -11.09
N ALA A 63 -1.18 2.14 -10.04
CA ALA A 63 -0.75 1.76 -8.71
C ALA A 63 -0.15 0.34 -8.69
N SER A 64 0.83 0.16 -7.81
CA SER A 64 1.50 -1.11 -7.55
C SER A 64 1.35 -1.48 -6.08
N LEU A 65 1.21 -2.78 -5.81
CA LEU A 65 1.13 -3.29 -4.45
C LEU A 65 2.54 -3.54 -3.92
N ILE A 66 2.90 -2.85 -2.84
CA ILE A 66 4.21 -2.94 -2.20
C ILE A 66 4.10 -3.82 -0.96
N SER A 67 4.97 -4.84 -0.89
CA SER A 67 5.04 -5.74 0.27
C SER A 67 5.48 -5.00 1.53
N PRO A 68 4.95 -5.35 2.71
CA PRO A 68 5.31 -4.71 3.97
C PRO A 68 6.82 -4.81 4.25
N GLN A 69 7.47 -5.91 3.85
CA GLN A 69 8.92 -6.10 4.03
C GLN A 69 9.78 -5.16 3.18
N SER A 70 9.19 -4.53 2.16
CA SER A 70 9.86 -3.54 1.30
C SER A 70 9.61 -2.10 1.77
N LEU A 71 8.83 -1.90 2.83
CA LEU A 71 8.51 -0.59 3.38
C LEU A 71 9.32 -0.36 4.66
N ARG A 72 9.72 0.89 4.87
CA ARG A 72 10.29 1.36 6.13
C ARG A 72 9.52 2.59 6.58
N ILE A 73 8.87 2.49 7.73
CA ILE A 73 8.16 3.63 8.34
C ILE A 73 9.20 4.52 9.03
N VAL A 74 9.22 5.80 8.69
CA VAL A 74 10.05 6.83 9.33
C VAL A 74 9.11 7.81 10.03
N ARG A 75 9.31 8.03 11.32
CA ARG A 75 8.58 9.02 12.13
C ARG A 75 9.53 10.16 12.49
N SER A 76 9.07 11.40 12.41
CA SER A 76 9.78 12.62 12.85
C SER A 76 9.39 13.01 14.26
#